data_AF-A0A4R1P8P5-F1
#
_entry.id   AF-A0A4R1P8P5-F1
#
_cell.length_a   1.000
_cell.length_b   1.000
_cell.length_c   1.000
_cell.angle_alpha   90.00
_cell.angle_beta   90.00
_cell.angle_gamma   90.00
#
_symmetry.space_group_name_H-M   'P 1'
#
loop_
_entity.id
_entity.type
_entity.pdbx_description
1 polymer ?
#
loop_
_entity_poly.entity_id
_entity_poly.type
_entity_poly.pdbx_seq_one_letter_code
_entity_poly.pdbx_strand_id
1 'polypeptide(L)'
;MKIMKATSVEEAVALATRLKAEGRYNWFRGQLREWNPASSLERKLLHDPEAKPNLDAKLNRFLKWVQAYPALAYLAAPENIDALFAVLQHYGFPTTYIDFTTEPAVAGFFASDTQVQPEGPGNSVIYCLNTDDLTEFYECLDSVEHPTPLFAEPVTVDVPNLWRLESQHGRFLFANHSWYRYYDMDRIVFPWSGTPAFPPRDQIYPAHKSALEQLLDSYFFNERRVENKAMLRAMAEAAGKQSLFKHFNISKPATYEQESFSSPLKAAEGWSADALKDWLMTPIEQFDATVGRRISISLRSGPAAPSPADQVRHSINNALNLQPKLRAEAVDWCFTGLPRDVNEQLFISSTREAWNGMRNLPYTNDDIAGTISALVILCAIAECRSLDGGMADQAFTRWIADAIYVELGNQDGSYSRAYCSDKGLLQALDPAWIANLKKPASVTSMSDAFSHTHDPRLMFGFEKLASIYAHEVIPSQLALKRPVVLYNPANLELFGLP
;
A
#
# COMPACT_ATOMS: atom_id res chain seq x y z
N MET A 1 8.40 -36.43 -17.08
CA MET A 1 9.07 -35.13 -17.33
C MET A 1 9.56 -34.99 -18.77
N LYS A 2 9.10 -33.97 -19.49
CA LYS A 2 9.58 -33.51 -20.81
C LYS A 2 10.26 -32.15 -20.67
N ILE A 3 11.51 -32.06 -21.13
CA ILE A 3 12.25 -30.81 -21.21
C ILE A 3 12.20 -30.31 -22.65
N MET A 4 11.54 -29.18 -22.86
CA MET A 4 11.44 -28.50 -24.14
C MET A 4 12.46 -27.35 -24.17
N LYS A 5 13.01 -27.03 -25.35
CA LYS A 5 14.01 -25.97 -25.51
C LYS A 5 13.45 -24.87 -26.39
N ALA A 6 13.81 -23.63 -26.07
CA ALA A 6 13.58 -22.45 -26.90
C ALA A 6 14.86 -21.59 -26.91
N THR A 7 15.00 -20.70 -27.89
CA THR A 7 16.19 -19.86 -28.05
C THR A 7 16.06 -18.49 -27.39
N SER A 8 14.87 -18.12 -26.92
CA SER A 8 14.55 -16.82 -26.32
C SER A 8 13.31 -16.90 -25.43
N VAL A 9 13.06 -15.84 -24.64
CA VAL A 9 11.81 -15.71 -23.87
C VAL A 9 10.59 -15.64 -24.79
N GLU A 10 10.68 -14.96 -25.93
CA GLU A 10 9.58 -14.85 -26.89
C GLU A 10 9.17 -16.21 -27.47
N GLU A 11 10.15 -17.03 -27.85
CA GLU A 11 9.88 -18.39 -28.36
C GLU A 11 9.36 -19.30 -27.25
N ALA A 12 9.89 -19.17 -26.02
CA ALA A 12 9.40 -19.93 -24.87
C ALA A 12 7.94 -19.60 -24.53
N VAL A 13 7.57 -18.31 -24.56
CA VAL A 13 6.19 -17.85 -24.36
C VAL A 13 5.29 -18.35 -25.49
N ALA A 14 5.71 -18.25 -26.75
CA ALA A 14 4.92 -18.74 -27.89
C ALA A 14 4.67 -20.25 -27.80
N LEU A 15 5.68 -21.02 -27.38
CA LEU A 15 5.56 -22.44 -27.13
C LEU A 15 4.58 -22.74 -26.00
N ALA A 16 4.70 -22.06 -24.86
CA ALA A 16 3.79 -22.22 -23.72
C ALA A 16 2.34 -21.85 -24.08
N THR A 17 2.12 -20.77 -24.83
CA THR A 17 0.78 -20.39 -25.34
C THR A 17 0.19 -21.46 -26.26
N ARG A 18 0.99 -22.04 -27.16
CA ARG A 18 0.52 -23.14 -28.01
C ARG A 18 0.14 -24.35 -27.17
N LEU A 19 0.94 -24.73 -26.18
CA LEU A 19 0.66 -25.87 -25.30
C LEU A 19 -0.60 -25.64 -24.44
N LYS A 20 -0.84 -24.39 -24.00
CA LYS A 20 -2.10 -23.98 -23.35
C LYS A 20 -3.29 -24.16 -24.28
N ALA A 21 -3.19 -23.69 -25.53
CA ALA A 21 -4.25 -23.81 -26.53
C ALA A 21 -4.53 -25.27 -26.94
N GLU A 22 -3.52 -26.13 -26.92
CA GLU A 22 -3.64 -27.58 -27.10
C GLU A 22 -4.29 -28.28 -25.87
N GLY A 23 -4.58 -27.56 -24.78
CA GLY A 23 -5.15 -28.11 -23.55
C GLY A 23 -4.17 -28.96 -22.73
N ARG A 24 -2.86 -28.87 -23.00
CA ARG A 24 -1.86 -29.74 -22.36
C ARG A 24 -1.47 -29.27 -20.96
N TYR A 25 -1.43 -27.96 -20.75
CA TYR A 25 -1.14 -27.33 -19.46
C TYR A 25 -2.02 -26.10 -19.32
N ASN A 26 -2.39 -25.75 -18.09
CA ASN A 26 -3.24 -24.61 -17.80
C ASN A 26 -2.56 -23.60 -16.88
N TRP A 27 -1.54 -23.99 -16.10
CA TRP A 27 -0.80 -23.12 -15.19
C TRP A 27 0.70 -23.06 -15.54
N PHE A 28 1.30 -21.90 -15.35
CA PHE A 28 2.69 -21.62 -15.73
C PHE A 28 3.45 -20.91 -14.61
N ARG A 29 4.74 -21.19 -14.46
CA ARG A 29 5.62 -20.47 -13.51
C ARG A 29 6.95 -20.15 -14.15
N GLY A 30 7.29 -18.86 -14.19
CA GLY A 30 8.59 -18.39 -14.66
C GLY A 30 9.64 -18.34 -13.57
N GLN A 31 10.86 -18.74 -13.87
CA GLN A 31 12.03 -18.52 -13.01
C GLN A 31 13.27 -18.17 -13.84
N LEU A 32 14.08 -17.24 -13.30
CA LEU A 32 15.36 -16.82 -13.91
C LEU A 32 16.37 -17.97 -14.06
N ARG A 33 16.21 -19.02 -13.26
CA ARG A 33 17.06 -20.21 -13.23
C ARG A 33 16.17 -21.44 -13.03
N GLU A 34 16.68 -22.57 -13.46
CA GLU A 34 16.09 -23.91 -13.26
C GLU A 34 16.19 -24.39 -11.80
N TRP A 35 15.74 -23.56 -10.86
CA TRP A 35 15.65 -23.90 -9.45
C TRP A 35 14.44 -24.77 -9.18
N ASN A 36 14.48 -25.56 -8.11
CA ASN A 36 13.29 -26.30 -7.70
C ASN A 36 12.14 -25.32 -7.41
N PRO A 37 10.90 -25.62 -7.83
CA PRO A 37 9.72 -24.80 -7.59
C PRO A 37 9.22 -24.97 -6.13
N ALA A 38 10.11 -24.70 -5.18
CA ALA A 38 9.85 -24.72 -3.74
C ALA A 38 9.05 -23.50 -3.29
N SER A 39 8.34 -23.63 -2.17
CA SER A 39 7.65 -22.50 -1.53
C SER A 39 8.66 -21.52 -0.90
N SER A 40 8.22 -20.30 -0.61
CA SER A 40 9.08 -19.31 0.04
C SER A 40 9.38 -19.68 1.50
N LEU A 41 8.43 -20.31 2.20
CA LEU A 41 8.63 -20.84 3.55
C LEU A 41 9.63 -21.99 3.57
N GLU A 42 9.54 -22.95 2.65
CA GLU A 42 10.50 -24.06 2.54
C GLU A 42 11.93 -23.53 2.39
N ARG A 43 12.15 -22.58 1.46
CA ARG A 43 13.46 -21.95 1.29
C ARG A 43 13.93 -21.24 2.56
N LYS A 44 13.04 -20.50 3.23
CA LYS A 44 13.39 -19.75 4.43
C LYS A 44 13.82 -20.68 5.57
N LEU A 45 13.06 -21.75 5.82
CA LEU A 45 13.35 -22.69 6.90
C LEU A 45 14.55 -23.60 6.60
N LEU A 46 14.84 -23.88 5.33
CA LEU A 46 16.06 -24.59 4.94
C LEU A 46 17.32 -23.79 5.28
N HIS A 47 17.28 -22.47 5.09
CA HIS A 47 18.40 -21.58 5.39
C HIS A 47 18.46 -21.15 6.86
N ASP A 48 17.31 -21.05 7.53
CA ASP A 48 17.16 -20.52 8.87
C ASP A 48 16.04 -21.27 9.62
N PRO A 49 16.32 -22.48 10.15
CA PRO A 49 15.33 -23.30 10.85
C PRO A 49 14.71 -22.62 12.07
N GLU A 50 15.47 -21.74 12.74
CA GLU A 50 15.05 -20.98 13.92
C GLU A 50 14.15 -19.78 13.55
N ALA A 51 13.86 -19.54 12.27
CA ALA A 51 12.97 -18.47 11.85
C ALA A 51 11.50 -18.72 12.22
N LYS A 52 11.10 -19.98 12.43
CA LYS A 52 9.68 -20.37 12.59
C LYS A 52 8.95 -19.61 13.71
N PRO A 53 9.48 -19.49 14.94
CA PRO A 53 8.81 -18.74 16.00
C PRO A 53 8.61 -17.25 15.67
N ASN A 54 9.57 -16.64 14.97
CA ASN A 54 9.45 -15.24 14.53
C ASN A 54 8.39 -15.06 13.46
N LEU A 55 8.29 -16.00 12.51
CA LEU A 55 7.24 -16.03 11.50
C LEU A 55 5.86 -16.19 12.14
N ASP A 56 5.72 -17.08 13.13
CA ASP A 56 4.46 -17.29 13.86
C ASP A 56 4.05 -16.04 14.65
N ALA A 57 5.01 -15.37 15.31
CA ALA A 57 4.74 -14.11 16.00
C ALA A 57 4.29 -13.01 15.04
N LYS A 58 4.85 -12.95 13.82
CA LYS A 58 4.47 -11.98 12.79
C LYS A 58 3.08 -12.30 12.21
N LEU A 59 2.80 -13.57 11.91
CA LEU A 59 1.46 -14.00 11.48
C LEU A 59 0.40 -13.65 12.52
N ASN A 60 0.68 -13.89 13.81
CA ASN A 60 -0.25 -13.54 14.89
C ASN A 60 -0.50 -12.03 15.00
N ARG A 61 0.50 -11.17 14.75
CA ARG A 61 0.29 -9.72 14.69
C ARG A 61 -0.59 -9.33 13.51
N PHE A 62 -0.34 -9.93 12.34
CA PHE A 62 -1.15 -9.67 11.16
C PHE A 62 -2.60 -10.10 11.35
N LEU A 63 -2.83 -11.29 11.91
CA LEU A 63 -4.17 -11.80 12.23
C LEU A 63 -4.93 -10.86 13.18
N LYS A 64 -4.27 -10.41 14.25
CA LYS A 64 -4.87 -9.43 15.18
C LYS A 64 -5.20 -8.11 14.50
N TRP A 65 -4.34 -7.66 13.59
CA TRP A 65 -4.56 -6.43 12.84
C TRP A 65 -5.74 -6.54 11.86
N VAL A 66 -5.82 -7.61 11.04
CA VAL A 66 -6.96 -7.79 10.12
C VAL A 66 -8.28 -7.96 10.87
N GLN A 67 -8.28 -8.62 12.04
CA GLN A 67 -9.46 -8.75 12.90
C GLN A 67 -9.93 -7.40 13.47
N ALA A 68 -9.01 -6.47 13.72
CA ALA A 68 -9.33 -5.14 14.20
C ALA A 68 -9.87 -4.20 13.11
N TYR A 69 -9.70 -4.57 11.83
CA TYR A 69 -10.17 -3.78 10.67
C TYR A 69 -11.42 -4.41 10.06
N PRO A 70 -12.61 -3.80 10.20
CA PRO A 70 -13.86 -4.39 9.71
C PRO A 70 -13.83 -4.80 8.23
N ALA A 71 -13.20 -4.01 7.37
CA ALA A 71 -13.07 -4.30 5.94
C ALA A 71 -12.20 -5.54 5.63
N LEU A 72 -11.33 -5.96 6.56
CA LEU A 72 -10.40 -7.08 6.39
C LEU A 72 -10.70 -8.28 7.30
N ALA A 73 -11.61 -8.13 8.26
CA ALA A 73 -11.89 -9.14 9.28
C ALA A 73 -12.27 -10.51 8.67
N TYR A 74 -12.88 -10.52 7.48
CA TYR A 74 -13.22 -11.75 6.76
C TYR A 74 -11.99 -12.60 6.43
N LEU A 75 -10.80 -12.00 6.22
CA LEU A 75 -9.55 -12.73 5.93
C LEU A 75 -9.11 -13.62 7.11
N ALA A 76 -9.56 -13.33 8.33
CA ALA A 76 -9.24 -14.14 9.49
C ALA A 76 -10.13 -15.39 9.64
N ALA A 77 -11.16 -15.54 8.81
CA ALA A 77 -12.04 -16.70 8.84
C ALA A 77 -11.35 -17.92 8.21
N PRO A 78 -11.50 -19.15 8.77
CA PRO A 78 -10.82 -20.35 8.26
C PRO A 78 -11.06 -20.64 6.77
N GLU A 79 -12.25 -20.35 6.27
CA GLU A 79 -12.64 -20.50 4.86
C GLU A 79 -11.89 -19.55 3.91
N ASN A 80 -11.25 -18.50 4.43
CA ASN A 80 -10.49 -17.51 3.67
C ASN A 80 -8.97 -17.63 3.89
N ILE A 81 -8.50 -18.78 4.38
CA ILE A 81 -7.07 -19.00 4.68
C ILE A 81 -6.18 -18.79 3.46
N ASP A 82 -6.63 -19.23 2.28
CA ASP A 82 -5.89 -19.03 1.03
C ASP A 82 -5.80 -17.54 0.65
N ALA A 83 -6.87 -16.78 0.86
CA ALA A 83 -6.89 -15.34 0.65
C ALA A 83 -5.93 -14.60 1.60
N LEU A 84 -5.92 -15.00 2.88
CA LEU A 84 -4.98 -14.48 3.86
C LEU A 84 -3.53 -14.71 3.44
N PHE A 85 -3.19 -15.93 3.01
CA PHE A 85 -1.83 -16.26 2.59
C PHE A 85 -1.45 -15.66 1.25
N ALA A 86 -2.39 -15.48 0.32
CA ALA A 86 -2.15 -14.72 -0.91
C ALA A 86 -1.74 -13.27 -0.61
N VAL A 87 -2.45 -12.60 0.32
CA VAL A 87 -2.10 -11.25 0.79
C VAL A 87 -0.71 -11.24 1.45
N LEU A 88 -0.45 -12.17 2.37
CA LEU A 88 0.84 -12.26 3.06
C LEU A 88 2.01 -12.46 2.08
N GLN A 89 1.87 -13.39 1.14
CA GLN A 89 2.87 -13.70 0.12
C GLN A 89 3.14 -12.52 -0.81
N HIS A 90 2.09 -11.79 -1.19
CA HIS A 90 2.19 -10.58 -2.00
C HIS A 90 3.14 -9.53 -1.39
N TYR A 91 3.14 -9.43 -0.05
CA TYR A 91 3.98 -8.53 0.74
C TYR A 91 5.27 -9.18 1.25
N GLY A 92 5.64 -10.33 0.70
CA GLY A 92 6.93 -10.98 0.94
C GLY A 92 7.00 -11.80 2.24
N PHE A 93 5.87 -12.10 2.87
CA PHE A 93 5.84 -13.06 3.97
C PHE A 93 6.10 -14.48 3.42
N PRO A 94 7.03 -15.27 4.00
CA PRO A 94 7.24 -16.64 3.56
C PRO A 94 6.02 -17.54 3.84
N THR A 95 5.49 -18.19 2.80
CA THR A 95 4.31 -19.07 2.85
C THR A 95 4.61 -20.45 2.26
N THR A 96 3.74 -21.42 2.49
CA THR A 96 3.75 -22.74 1.84
C THR A 96 3.21 -22.72 0.42
N TYR A 97 2.70 -21.59 -0.05
CA TYR A 97 2.10 -21.43 -1.37
C TYR A 97 3.18 -21.08 -2.40
N ILE A 98 2.97 -21.53 -3.63
CA ILE A 98 3.89 -21.35 -4.75
C ILE A 98 3.14 -20.62 -5.87
N ASP A 99 3.69 -19.49 -6.33
CA ASP A 99 3.05 -18.69 -7.37
C ASP A 99 3.06 -19.38 -8.74
N PHE A 100 1.90 -19.43 -9.36
CA PHE A 100 1.69 -19.74 -10.77
C PHE A 100 0.87 -18.62 -11.39
N THR A 101 0.74 -18.66 -12.71
CA THR A 101 -0.13 -17.79 -13.48
C THR A 101 -0.83 -18.61 -14.55
N THR A 102 -2.04 -18.21 -14.93
CA THR A 102 -2.67 -18.80 -16.12
C THR A 102 -2.08 -18.27 -17.41
N GLU A 103 -1.29 -17.18 -17.37
CA GLU A 103 -0.80 -16.50 -18.57
C GLU A 103 0.67 -16.79 -18.87
N PRO A 104 0.97 -17.49 -19.98
CA PRO A 104 2.34 -17.77 -20.42
C PRO A 104 3.23 -16.54 -20.51
N ALA A 105 2.69 -15.39 -20.94
CA ALA A 105 3.45 -14.15 -21.05
C ALA A 105 3.88 -13.61 -19.68
N VAL A 106 3.03 -13.73 -18.66
CA VAL A 106 3.37 -13.37 -17.27
C VAL A 106 4.45 -14.31 -16.73
N ALA A 107 4.38 -15.61 -17.04
CA ALA A 107 5.45 -16.54 -16.69
C ALA A 107 6.76 -16.20 -17.41
N GLY A 108 6.72 -15.86 -18.70
CA GLY A 108 7.90 -15.38 -19.45
C GLY A 108 8.53 -14.12 -18.85
N PHE A 109 7.69 -13.19 -18.37
CA PHE A 109 8.14 -12.03 -17.61
C PHE A 109 8.92 -12.43 -16.36
N PHE A 110 8.36 -13.25 -15.47
CA PHE A 110 9.07 -13.69 -14.26
C PHE A 110 10.30 -14.56 -14.53
N ALA A 111 10.34 -15.27 -15.67
CA ALA A 111 11.50 -16.02 -16.11
C ALA A 111 12.66 -15.14 -16.60
N SER A 112 12.42 -13.83 -16.76
CA SER A 112 13.39 -12.89 -17.34
C SER A 112 13.53 -11.56 -16.58
N ASP A 113 12.67 -11.30 -15.58
CA ASP A 113 12.64 -10.06 -14.79
C ASP A 113 13.85 -9.96 -13.86
N THR A 114 14.84 -9.19 -14.28
CA THR A 114 16.01 -8.84 -13.47
C THR A 114 16.56 -7.50 -13.93
N GLN A 115 17.14 -6.73 -13.00
CA GLN A 115 17.81 -5.46 -13.31
C GLN A 115 19.18 -5.66 -13.95
N VAL A 116 19.82 -6.81 -13.72
CA VAL A 116 21.16 -7.14 -14.19
C VAL A 116 21.13 -8.53 -14.81
N GLN A 117 21.88 -8.71 -15.90
CA GLN A 117 22.05 -10.03 -16.52
C GLN A 117 22.47 -11.06 -15.46
N PRO A 118 21.81 -12.24 -15.38
CA PRO A 118 22.16 -13.24 -14.37
C PRO A 118 23.62 -13.70 -14.51
N GLU A 119 24.39 -13.59 -13.42
CA GLU A 119 25.78 -14.04 -13.38
C GLU A 119 25.89 -15.56 -13.40
N GLY A 120 26.79 -16.09 -14.24
CA GLY A 120 27.09 -17.53 -14.32
C GLY A 120 26.23 -18.30 -15.34
N PRO A 121 26.63 -19.54 -15.67
CA PRO A 121 25.90 -20.39 -16.60
C PRO A 121 24.54 -20.81 -16.03
N GLY A 122 23.53 -20.89 -16.89
CA GLY A 122 22.22 -21.41 -16.54
C GLY A 122 21.11 -20.86 -17.44
N ASN A 123 20.05 -21.63 -17.61
CA ASN A 123 18.90 -21.25 -18.43
C ASN A 123 17.78 -20.69 -17.56
N SER A 124 17.05 -19.73 -18.11
CA SER A 124 15.71 -19.37 -17.65
C SER A 124 14.75 -20.53 -17.94
N VAL A 125 13.65 -20.58 -17.19
CA VAL A 125 12.69 -21.68 -17.29
C VAL A 125 11.25 -21.18 -17.14
N ILE A 126 10.36 -21.77 -17.94
CA ILE A 126 8.91 -21.75 -17.69
C ILE A 126 8.50 -23.18 -17.34
N TYR A 127 8.06 -23.38 -16.11
CA TYR A 127 7.42 -24.62 -15.67
C TYR A 127 5.96 -24.66 -16.13
N CYS A 128 5.52 -25.81 -16.62
CA CYS A 128 4.21 -26.04 -17.20
C CYS A 128 3.47 -27.09 -16.39
N LEU A 129 2.37 -26.70 -15.74
CA LEU A 129 1.56 -27.54 -14.87
C LEU A 129 0.21 -27.82 -15.52
N ASN A 130 -0.18 -29.10 -15.52
CA ASN A 130 -1.55 -29.51 -15.73
C ASN A 130 -2.16 -29.78 -14.35
N THR A 131 -3.12 -28.96 -13.93
CA THR A 131 -3.69 -29.07 -12.59
C THR A 131 -4.52 -30.33 -12.40
N ASP A 132 -5.18 -30.81 -13.46
CA ASP A 132 -6.06 -31.99 -13.38
C ASP A 132 -5.20 -33.25 -13.19
N ASP A 133 -4.09 -33.34 -13.94
CA ASP A 133 -3.08 -34.40 -13.79
C ASP A 133 -2.41 -34.39 -12.41
N LEU A 134 -2.11 -33.20 -11.87
CA LEU A 134 -1.58 -33.06 -10.51
C LEU A 134 -2.58 -33.56 -9.46
N THR A 135 -3.84 -33.16 -9.57
CA THR A 135 -4.89 -33.59 -8.64
C THR A 135 -5.08 -35.11 -8.70
N GLU A 136 -5.18 -35.69 -9.90
CA GLU A 136 -5.28 -37.14 -10.10
C GLU A 136 -4.08 -37.90 -9.50
N PHE A 137 -2.87 -37.34 -9.66
CA PHE A 137 -1.65 -37.91 -9.07
C PHE A 137 -1.74 -37.99 -7.54
N TYR A 138 -2.17 -36.92 -6.86
CA TYR A 138 -2.27 -36.89 -5.40
C TYR A 138 -3.44 -37.72 -4.86
N GLU A 139 -4.58 -37.78 -5.57
CA GLU A 139 -5.67 -38.71 -5.25
C GLU A 139 -5.19 -40.17 -5.29
N CYS A 140 -4.33 -40.52 -6.24
CA CYS A 140 -3.71 -41.85 -6.30
C CYS A 140 -2.71 -42.06 -5.15
N LEU A 141 -1.94 -41.04 -4.77
CA LEU A 141 -0.92 -41.14 -3.72
C LEU A 141 -1.54 -41.31 -2.32
N ASP A 142 -2.65 -40.62 -2.03
CA ASP A 142 -3.37 -40.72 -0.76
C ASP A 142 -3.96 -42.12 -0.51
N SER A 143 -4.11 -42.93 -1.56
CA SER A 143 -4.51 -44.35 -1.44
C SER A 143 -3.42 -45.26 -0.84
N VAL A 144 -2.19 -44.75 -0.69
CA VAL A 144 -1.04 -45.44 -0.09
C VAL A 144 -0.90 -44.97 1.36
N GLU A 145 -0.87 -45.89 2.33
CA GLU A 145 -0.75 -45.57 3.76
C GLU A 145 0.57 -44.82 4.07
N HIS A 146 0.54 -43.49 3.98
CA HIS A 146 1.60 -42.61 4.45
C HIS A 146 1.31 -42.15 5.88
N PRO A 147 2.32 -42.06 6.77
CA PRO A 147 2.15 -41.62 8.17
C PRO A 147 1.70 -40.15 8.29
N THR A 148 1.81 -39.37 7.21
CA THR A 148 1.21 -38.05 7.07
C THR A 148 0.73 -37.93 5.62
N PRO A 149 -0.55 -37.58 5.36
CA PRO A 149 -1.04 -37.44 4.00
C PRO A 149 -0.25 -36.36 3.27
N LEU A 150 0.31 -36.71 2.12
CA LEU A 150 1.04 -35.78 1.27
C LEU A 150 0.07 -35.24 0.24
N PHE A 151 -0.11 -33.93 0.17
CA PHE A 151 -0.98 -33.35 -0.85
C PHE A 151 -0.41 -32.04 -1.38
N ALA A 152 -0.73 -31.77 -2.64
CA ALA A 152 -0.53 -30.48 -3.27
C ALA A 152 -1.82 -30.11 -4.01
N GLU A 153 -2.33 -28.91 -3.74
CA GLU A 153 -3.66 -28.49 -4.18
C GLU A 153 -3.57 -27.22 -5.03
N PRO A 154 -4.11 -27.24 -6.26
CA PRO A 154 -4.31 -26.03 -7.05
C PRO A 154 -5.35 -25.11 -6.38
N VAL A 155 -4.89 -23.98 -5.87
CA VAL A 155 -5.71 -22.95 -5.24
C VAL A 155 -5.92 -21.75 -6.16
N THR A 156 -7.18 -21.36 -6.35
CA THR A 156 -7.56 -20.10 -6.98
C THR A 156 -8.14 -19.17 -5.93
N VAL A 157 -7.52 -18.01 -5.78
CA VAL A 157 -7.92 -16.99 -4.80
C VAL A 157 -8.45 -15.77 -5.54
N ASP A 158 -9.54 -15.23 -5.03
CA ASP A 158 -10.02 -13.89 -5.35
C ASP A 158 -9.94 -13.02 -4.10
N VAL A 159 -9.04 -12.03 -4.11
CA VAL A 159 -8.95 -11.03 -3.04
C VAL A 159 -9.35 -9.69 -3.65
N PRO A 160 -10.58 -9.21 -3.40
CA PRO A 160 -11.03 -7.93 -3.92
C PRO A 160 -10.03 -6.82 -3.63
N ASN A 161 -9.79 -5.96 -4.62
CA ASN A 161 -8.85 -4.85 -4.55
C ASN A 161 -7.37 -5.26 -4.40
N LEU A 162 -6.97 -6.53 -4.52
CA LEU A 162 -5.54 -6.89 -4.59
C LEU A 162 -5.07 -6.84 -6.04
N TRP A 163 -5.05 -5.64 -6.62
CA TRP A 163 -4.86 -5.41 -8.05
C TRP A 163 -3.60 -6.02 -8.64
N ARG A 164 -2.48 -5.99 -7.90
CA ARG A 164 -1.28 -6.62 -8.43
C ARG A 164 -1.41 -8.16 -8.52
N LEU A 165 -2.22 -8.82 -7.68
CA LEU A 165 -2.53 -10.24 -7.86
C LEU A 165 -3.38 -10.47 -9.13
N GLU A 166 -4.39 -9.64 -9.33
CA GLU A 166 -5.27 -9.68 -10.52
C GLU A 166 -4.47 -9.49 -11.81
N SER A 167 -3.62 -8.45 -11.86
CA SER A 167 -2.78 -8.11 -13.03
C SER A 167 -1.82 -9.23 -13.45
N GLN A 168 -1.46 -10.11 -12.52
CA GLN A 168 -0.55 -11.22 -12.73
C GLN A 168 -1.29 -12.52 -13.09
N HIS A 169 -2.62 -12.49 -13.10
CA HIS A 169 -3.48 -13.67 -13.19
C HIS A 169 -3.03 -14.77 -12.22
N GLY A 170 -2.76 -14.35 -10.98
CA GLY A 170 -2.14 -15.18 -9.96
C GLY A 170 -2.95 -16.44 -9.66
N ARG A 171 -2.22 -17.55 -9.58
CA ARG A 171 -2.68 -18.85 -9.12
C ARG A 171 -1.70 -19.36 -8.08
N PHE A 172 -2.16 -20.20 -7.16
CA PHE A 172 -1.29 -20.70 -6.11
C PHE A 172 -1.36 -22.21 -6.06
N LEU A 173 -0.21 -22.84 -5.91
CA LEU A 173 -0.15 -24.24 -5.50
C LEU A 173 0.14 -24.28 -4.00
N PHE A 174 -0.79 -24.78 -3.21
CA PHE A 174 -0.52 -25.14 -1.81
C PHE A 174 0.16 -26.51 -1.78
N ALA A 175 1.24 -26.66 -1.02
CA ALA A 175 1.84 -27.97 -0.78
C ALA A 175 2.35 -28.09 0.66
N ASN A 176 2.05 -29.19 1.33
CA ASN A 176 2.51 -29.47 2.70
C ASN A 176 3.91 -30.12 2.77
N HIS A 177 4.60 -30.23 1.63
CA HIS A 177 5.87 -30.94 1.45
C HIS A 177 6.62 -30.43 0.21
N SER A 178 7.85 -30.90 -0.02
CA SER A 178 8.63 -30.64 -1.25
C SER A 178 8.04 -31.40 -2.45
N TRP A 179 6.87 -30.99 -2.92
CA TRP A 179 6.06 -31.64 -3.96
C TRP A 179 6.83 -32.01 -5.24
N TYR A 180 7.78 -31.16 -5.64
CA TYR A 180 8.65 -31.33 -6.82
C TYR A 180 9.60 -32.55 -6.72
N ARG A 181 9.65 -33.25 -5.59
CA ARG A 181 10.37 -34.52 -5.43
C ARG A 181 9.53 -35.74 -5.82
N TYR A 182 8.21 -35.57 -5.87
CA TYR A 182 7.24 -36.63 -6.13
C TYR A 182 6.55 -36.43 -7.49
N TYR A 183 6.30 -35.17 -7.86
CA TYR A 183 5.66 -34.80 -9.11
C TYR A 183 6.66 -34.14 -10.08
N ASP A 184 6.84 -34.77 -11.25
CA ASP A 184 7.80 -34.40 -12.28
C ASP A 184 7.20 -33.43 -13.30
N MET A 185 7.39 -32.13 -13.09
CA MET A 185 6.78 -31.09 -13.93
C MET A 185 7.52 -30.87 -15.25
N ASP A 186 6.76 -30.79 -16.35
CA ASP A 186 7.27 -30.43 -17.67
C ASP A 186 7.74 -28.96 -17.70
N ARG A 187 8.75 -28.68 -18.52
CA ARG A 187 9.36 -27.33 -18.54
C ARG A 187 9.94 -26.94 -19.89
N ILE A 188 9.96 -25.63 -20.13
CA ILE A 188 10.59 -25.00 -21.29
C ILE A 188 11.83 -24.26 -20.79
N VAL A 189 13.01 -24.63 -21.27
CA VAL A 189 14.29 -24.00 -20.91
C VAL A 189 14.83 -23.17 -22.06
N PHE A 190 15.38 -21.99 -21.75
CA PHE A 190 15.90 -21.05 -22.74
C PHE A 190 17.00 -20.17 -22.14
N PRO A 191 17.95 -19.65 -22.94
CA PRO A 191 18.92 -18.69 -22.46
C PRO A 191 18.24 -17.36 -22.12
N TRP A 192 18.73 -16.65 -21.11
CA TRP A 192 18.23 -15.30 -20.79
C TRP A 192 18.50 -14.36 -21.97
N SER A 193 17.45 -13.70 -22.49
CA SER A 193 17.50 -12.84 -23.67
C SER A 193 17.07 -11.39 -23.41
N GLY A 194 16.92 -10.99 -22.14
CA GLY A 194 16.41 -9.68 -21.74
C GLY A 194 14.96 -9.72 -21.22
N THR A 195 14.44 -8.57 -20.80
CA THR A 195 13.02 -8.40 -20.44
C THR A 195 12.16 -8.66 -21.67
N PRO A 196 11.05 -9.43 -21.57
CA PRO A 196 10.20 -9.69 -22.72
C PRO A 196 9.55 -8.41 -23.24
N ALA A 197 9.22 -8.40 -24.53
CA ALA A 197 8.49 -7.28 -25.15
C ALA A 197 7.08 -7.06 -24.54
N PHE A 198 6.46 -8.11 -23.98
CA PHE A 198 5.14 -8.06 -23.37
C PHE A 198 4.99 -9.19 -22.31
N PRO A 199 4.29 -8.94 -21.18
CA PRO A 199 3.74 -7.65 -20.74
C PRO A 199 4.82 -6.69 -20.23
N PRO A 200 4.61 -5.37 -20.32
CA PRO A 200 5.52 -4.40 -19.73
C PRO A 200 5.47 -4.46 -18.20
N ARG A 201 6.54 -3.97 -17.56
CA ARG A 201 6.70 -4.05 -16.09
C ARG A 201 5.57 -3.37 -15.32
N ASP A 202 5.04 -2.26 -15.81
CA ASP A 202 3.93 -1.52 -15.20
C ASP A 202 2.59 -2.23 -15.28
N GLN A 203 2.42 -3.18 -16.22
CA GLN A 203 1.26 -4.08 -16.23
C GLN A 203 1.39 -5.18 -15.17
N ILE A 204 2.61 -5.66 -14.87
CA ILE A 204 2.87 -6.67 -13.81
C ILE A 204 2.93 -6.03 -12.42
N TYR A 205 3.41 -4.80 -12.34
CA TYR A 205 3.51 -3.99 -11.13
C TYR A 205 2.80 -2.65 -11.38
N PRO A 206 1.46 -2.63 -11.29
CA PRO A 206 0.67 -1.43 -11.48
C PRO A 206 1.20 -0.26 -10.66
N ALA A 207 1.33 0.90 -11.32
CA ALA A 207 1.70 2.14 -10.64
C ALA A 207 0.55 2.66 -9.76
N HIS A 208 -0.70 2.35 -10.14
CA HIS A 208 -1.87 2.60 -9.32
C HIS A 208 -2.02 1.54 -8.24
N LYS A 209 -2.57 1.94 -7.10
CA LYS A 209 -2.85 1.07 -5.97
C LYS A 209 -4.29 1.23 -5.55
N SER A 210 -4.91 0.12 -5.20
CA SER A 210 -6.25 0.13 -4.60
C SER A 210 -6.22 0.66 -3.16
N ALA A 211 -7.38 0.87 -2.57
CA ALA A 211 -7.49 1.20 -1.15
C ALA A 211 -6.94 0.09 -0.23
N LEU A 212 -7.12 -1.18 -0.60
CA LEU A 212 -6.58 -2.33 0.15
C LEU A 212 -5.05 -2.32 0.15
N GLU A 213 -4.42 -2.13 -1.01
CA GLU A 213 -2.96 -2.15 -1.14
C GLU A 213 -2.31 -0.99 -0.37
N GLN A 214 -2.95 0.19 -0.34
CA GLN A 214 -2.50 1.33 0.48
C GLN A 214 -2.57 1.04 1.98
N LEU A 215 -3.64 0.38 2.43
CA LEU A 215 -3.80 -0.04 3.82
C LEU A 215 -2.74 -1.08 4.21
N LEU A 216 -2.52 -2.08 3.35
CA LEU A 216 -1.49 -3.10 3.56
C LEU A 216 -0.07 -2.51 3.54
N ASP A 217 0.23 -1.57 2.66
CA ASP A 217 1.52 -0.84 2.67
C ASP A 217 1.79 -0.19 4.03
N SER A 218 0.77 0.42 4.62
CA SER A 218 0.85 1.07 5.93
C SER A 218 1.15 0.05 7.05
N TYR A 219 0.46 -1.09 7.04
CA TYR A 219 0.73 -2.17 7.98
C TYR A 219 2.15 -2.73 7.83
N PHE A 220 2.57 -3.09 6.61
CA PHE A 220 3.88 -3.69 6.38
C PHE A 220 5.03 -2.69 6.58
N PHE A 221 4.78 -1.39 6.44
CA PHE A 221 5.72 -0.37 6.89
C PHE A 221 5.93 -0.40 8.40
N ASN A 222 4.85 -0.48 9.19
CA ASN A 222 4.94 -0.62 10.64
C ASN A 222 5.65 -1.90 11.07
N GLU A 223 5.35 -3.03 10.42
CA GLU A 223 6.03 -4.30 10.72
C GLU A 223 7.54 -4.21 10.48
N ARG A 224 7.99 -3.61 9.37
CA ARG A 224 9.42 -3.36 9.14
C ARG A 224 10.04 -2.50 10.23
N ARG A 225 9.31 -1.54 10.78
CA ARG A 225 9.78 -0.70 11.89
C ARG A 225 9.94 -1.50 13.18
N VAL A 226 9.00 -2.39 13.48
CA VAL A 226 9.08 -3.31 14.64
C VAL A 226 10.31 -4.22 14.49
N GLU A 227 10.50 -4.82 13.31
CA GLU A 227 11.65 -5.67 13.00
C GLU A 227 12.98 -4.91 13.10
N ASN A 228 13.08 -3.72 12.50
CA ASN A 228 14.27 -2.88 12.57
C ASN A 228 14.60 -2.47 14.01
N LYS A 229 13.59 -2.13 14.82
CA LYS A 229 13.79 -1.82 16.24
C LYS A 229 14.33 -3.01 17.02
N ALA A 230 13.78 -4.21 16.77
CA ALA A 230 14.26 -5.44 17.40
C ALA A 230 15.70 -5.77 16.96
N MET A 231 16.01 -5.61 15.67
CA MET A 231 17.36 -5.83 15.13
C MET A 231 18.37 -4.85 15.73
N LEU A 232 18.08 -3.55 15.73
CA LEU A 232 18.96 -2.53 16.32
C LEU A 232 19.19 -2.77 17.80
N ARG A 233 18.16 -3.23 18.52
CA ARG A 233 18.27 -3.62 19.92
C ARG A 233 19.20 -4.82 20.09
N ALA A 234 18.99 -5.90 19.33
CA ALA A 234 19.85 -7.08 19.38
C ALA A 234 21.32 -6.73 19.06
N MET A 235 21.56 -5.87 18.07
CA MET A 235 22.91 -5.38 17.73
C MET A 235 23.53 -4.58 18.89
N ALA A 236 22.76 -3.72 19.55
CA ALA A 236 23.25 -2.95 20.68
C ALA A 236 23.50 -3.80 21.92
N GLU A 237 22.64 -4.79 22.19
CA GLU A 237 22.82 -5.77 23.26
C GLU A 237 24.08 -6.62 23.01
N ALA A 238 24.29 -7.10 21.78
CA ALA A 238 25.50 -7.83 21.38
C ALA A 238 26.77 -6.96 21.49
N ALA A 239 26.66 -5.65 21.28
CA ALA A 239 27.75 -4.69 21.44
C ALA A 239 27.95 -4.21 22.90
N GLY A 240 27.20 -4.75 23.88
CA GLY A 240 27.27 -4.33 25.29
C GLY A 240 26.72 -2.93 25.58
N LYS A 241 26.01 -2.31 24.63
CA LYS A 241 25.46 -0.94 24.72
C LYS A 241 24.02 -0.89 25.22
N GLN A 242 23.69 -1.71 26.22
CA GLN A 242 22.32 -1.87 26.72
C GLN A 242 21.68 -0.55 27.21
N SER A 243 22.47 0.44 27.63
CA SER A 243 21.96 1.70 28.22
C SER A 243 21.41 2.72 27.21
N LEU A 244 21.56 2.50 25.90
CA LEU A 244 21.07 3.43 24.88
C LEU A 244 19.55 3.31 24.61
N PHE A 245 18.94 2.17 24.98
CA PHE A 245 17.51 1.92 24.79
C PHE A 245 16.78 1.90 26.14
N LYS A 246 16.76 3.05 26.83
CA LYS A 246 15.93 3.22 28.04
C LYS A 246 14.46 3.06 27.65
N HIS A 247 13.81 2.04 28.19
CA HIS A 247 12.37 1.87 28.06
C HIS A 247 11.68 2.77 29.08
N PHE A 248 11.11 3.87 28.59
CA PHE A 248 10.09 4.58 29.34
C PHE A 248 8.77 3.87 29.08
N ASN A 249 8.25 3.19 30.09
CA ASN A 249 6.85 2.77 30.07
C ASN A 249 6.01 4.01 30.37
N ILE A 250 5.70 4.75 29.31
CA ILE A 250 4.70 5.81 29.36
C ILE A 250 3.36 5.08 29.31
N SER A 251 2.58 5.11 30.39
CA SER A 251 1.19 4.65 30.38
C SER A 251 0.46 5.34 29.23
N LYS A 252 -0.39 4.63 28.47
CA LYS A 252 -1.20 5.24 27.40
C LYS A 252 -1.87 6.49 27.98
N PRO A 253 -1.46 7.71 27.57
CA PRO A 253 -1.94 8.92 28.19
C PRO A 253 -3.45 9.02 27.96
N ALA A 254 -4.15 9.67 28.89
CA ALA A 254 -5.53 10.04 28.63
C ALA A 254 -5.57 10.87 27.34
N THR A 255 -6.60 10.65 26.52
CA THR A 255 -6.74 11.36 25.24
C THR A 255 -7.05 12.85 25.41
N TYR A 256 -7.45 13.26 26.62
CA TYR A 256 -7.64 14.64 27.02
C TYR A 256 -7.47 14.82 28.53
N GLU A 257 -7.18 16.05 28.94
CA GLU A 257 -7.05 16.45 30.35
C GLU A 257 -8.43 16.77 30.95
N GLN A 258 -9.00 15.84 31.72
CA GLN A 258 -10.33 16.05 32.34
C GLN A 258 -10.41 17.34 33.19
N GLU A 259 -9.32 17.73 33.84
CA GLU A 259 -9.27 18.92 34.69
C GLU A 259 -9.42 20.23 33.91
N SER A 260 -9.14 20.22 32.61
CA SER A 260 -9.22 21.37 31.71
C SER A 260 -10.67 21.68 31.26
N PHE A 261 -11.61 20.75 31.47
CA PHE A 261 -13.01 20.85 31.03
C PHE A 261 -14.01 20.86 32.17
N SER A 262 -15.13 21.54 31.97
CA SER A 262 -16.22 21.66 32.95
C SER A 262 -17.05 20.38 33.06
N SER A 263 -17.05 19.56 32.01
CA SER A 263 -17.72 18.26 31.95
C SER A 263 -16.96 17.31 31.00
N PRO A 264 -17.14 15.97 31.11
CA PRO A 264 -16.51 15.02 30.21
C PRO A 264 -16.84 15.32 28.73
N LEU A 265 -15.81 15.29 27.89
CA LEU A 265 -15.97 15.51 26.44
C LEU A 265 -16.77 14.39 25.79
N LYS A 266 -17.50 14.75 24.74
CA LYS A 266 -18.22 13.83 23.87
C LYS A 266 -17.86 14.15 22.43
N ALA A 267 -17.82 13.13 21.58
CA ALA A 267 -17.58 13.33 20.16
C ALA A 267 -18.74 14.12 19.53
N ALA A 268 -18.41 15.02 18.60
CA ALA A 268 -19.40 15.78 17.85
C ALA A 268 -20.27 14.84 16.98
N GLU A 269 -21.47 15.27 16.61
CA GLU A 269 -22.41 14.47 15.81
C GLU A 269 -21.81 13.99 14.47
N GLY A 270 -20.96 14.80 13.84
CA GLY A 270 -20.23 14.46 12.62
C GLY A 270 -19.24 13.30 12.76
N TRP A 271 -18.93 12.86 13.99
CA TRP A 271 -18.11 11.68 14.28
C TRP A 271 -18.93 10.44 14.63
N SER A 272 -20.26 10.51 14.53
CA SER A 272 -21.13 9.35 14.74
C SER A 272 -20.90 8.27 13.69
N ALA A 273 -21.21 7.02 14.04
CA ALA A 273 -21.08 5.89 13.12
C ALA A 273 -21.90 6.08 11.83
N ASP A 274 -23.08 6.71 11.95
CA ASP A 274 -23.93 7.01 10.79
C ASP A 274 -23.33 8.11 9.90
N ALA A 275 -22.77 9.17 10.49
CA ALA A 275 -22.11 10.23 9.73
C ALA A 275 -20.83 9.75 9.02
N LEU A 276 -20.11 8.81 9.63
CA LEU A 276 -18.86 8.27 9.09
C LEU A 276 -19.05 7.06 8.20
N LYS A 277 -20.28 6.58 7.98
CA LYS A 277 -20.56 5.36 7.24
C LYS A 277 -19.84 5.31 5.89
N ASP A 278 -19.99 6.37 5.09
CA ASP A 278 -19.40 6.42 3.74
C ASP A 278 -17.87 6.60 3.76
N TRP A 279 -17.32 7.14 4.85
CA TRP A 279 -15.87 7.23 5.06
C TRP A 279 -15.26 5.88 5.41
N LEU A 280 -16.03 4.98 6.02
CA LEU A 280 -15.56 3.67 6.49
C LEU A 280 -15.84 2.55 5.47
N MET A 281 -16.58 2.84 4.39
CA MET A 281 -16.80 1.90 3.31
C MET A 281 -15.64 1.93 2.30
N THR A 282 -15.21 0.76 1.85
CA THR A 282 -14.26 0.61 0.75
C THR A 282 -14.98 -0.05 -0.42
N PRO A 283 -15.11 0.61 -1.59
CA PRO A 283 -15.72 -0.01 -2.75
C PRO A 283 -14.86 -1.18 -3.24
N ILE A 284 -15.51 -2.20 -3.79
CA ILE A 284 -14.84 -3.30 -4.49
C ILE A 284 -14.58 -2.85 -5.92
N GLU A 285 -13.31 -2.86 -6.33
CA GLU A 285 -12.83 -2.47 -7.64
C GLU A 285 -12.15 -3.67 -8.31
N GLN A 286 -12.35 -3.81 -9.62
CA GLN A 286 -11.72 -4.83 -10.45
C GLN A 286 -10.62 -4.16 -11.28
N PHE A 287 -9.41 -4.70 -11.25
CA PHE A 287 -8.23 -4.07 -11.83
C PHE A 287 -8.43 -3.65 -13.29
N ASP A 288 -8.87 -4.57 -14.15
CA ASP A 288 -9.04 -4.32 -15.59
C ASP A 288 -10.19 -3.34 -15.91
N ALA A 289 -11.15 -3.19 -15.01
CA ALA A 289 -12.28 -2.27 -15.16
C ALA A 289 -11.96 -0.86 -14.64
N THR A 290 -11.01 -0.76 -13.71
CA THR A 290 -10.69 0.49 -13.00
C THR A 290 -9.45 1.16 -13.57
N VAL A 291 -8.44 0.41 -14.04
CA VAL A 291 -7.16 0.97 -14.49
C VAL A 291 -7.13 1.18 -16.02
N GLY A 292 -6.41 2.22 -16.46
CA GLY A 292 -6.13 2.48 -17.88
C GLY A 292 -6.65 3.81 -18.42
N ARG A 293 -7.41 4.57 -17.61
CA ARG A 293 -7.87 5.90 -17.98
C ARG A 293 -6.71 6.89 -17.98
N ARG A 294 -6.57 7.66 -19.07
CA ARG A 294 -5.58 8.74 -19.18
C ARG A 294 -6.25 10.05 -19.54
N ILE A 295 -5.92 11.12 -18.80
CA ILE A 295 -6.42 12.47 -19.07
C ILE A 295 -5.23 13.42 -19.17
N SER A 296 -5.17 14.16 -20.28
CA SER A 296 -4.09 15.14 -20.53
C SER A 296 -4.49 16.54 -20.08
N ILE A 297 -3.61 17.20 -19.32
CA ILE A 297 -3.74 18.59 -18.87
C ILE A 297 -2.57 19.37 -19.41
N SER A 298 -2.84 20.42 -20.19
CA SER A 298 -1.81 21.29 -20.75
C SER A 298 -1.78 22.61 -19.99
N LEU A 299 -0.67 22.87 -19.30
CA LEU A 299 -0.46 24.11 -18.56
C LEU A 299 0.13 25.16 -19.50
N ARG A 300 -0.51 26.33 -19.51
CA ARG A 300 -0.08 27.48 -20.29
C ARG A 300 0.95 28.27 -19.50
N SER A 301 1.94 28.80 -20.21
CA SER A 301 2.90 29.75 -19.69
C SER A 301 2.73 31.11 -20.37
N GLY A 302 3.08 32.18 -19.67
CA GLY A 302 3.06 33.56 -20.18
C GLY A 302 2.44 34.56 -19.22
N PRO A 303 2.55 35.87 -19.48
CA PRO A 303 2.15 36.93 -18.54
C PRO A 303 0.66 36.95 -18.19
N ALA A 304 -0.20 36.48 -19.11
CA ALA A 304 -1.65 36.41 -18.93
C ALA A 304 -2.15 35.01 -18.52
N ALA A 305 -1.25 34.03 -18.39
CA ALA A 305 -1.64 32.69 -17.96
C ALA A 305 -1.93 32.72 -16.43
N PRO A 306 -3.02 32.09 -15.97
CA PRO A 306 -3.24 31.89 -14.54
C PRO A 306 -2.10 31.08 -13.91
N SER A 307 -1.99 31.07 -12.58
CA SER A 307 -0.96 30.28 -11.92
C SER A 307 -1.09 28.80 -12.30
N PRO A 308 0.02 28.03 -12.35
CA PRO A 308 -0.03 26.59 -12.59
C PRO A 308 -1.00 25.87 -11.65
N ALA A 309 -1.07 26.29 -10.38
CA ALA A 309 -1.98 25.73 -9.39
C ALA A 309 -3.46 25.96 -9.78
N ASP A 310 -3.82 27.19 -10.15
CA ASP A 310 -5.19 27.52 -10.58
C ASP A 310 -5.60 26.75 -11.85
N GLN A 311 -4.68 26.61 -12.80
CA GLN A 311 -4.91 25.84 -14.03
C GLN A 311 -5.16 24.36 -13.72
N VAL A 312 -4.40 23.77 -12.79
CA VAL A 312 -4.59 22.38 -12.35
C VAL A 312 -5.90 22.22 -11.59
N ARG A 313 -6.19 23.06 -10.59
CA ARG A 313 -7.46 23.00 -9.84
C ARG A 313 -8.66 23.08 -10.78
N HIS A 314 -8.66 24.06 -11.69
CA HIS A 314 -9.75 24.24 -12.65
C HIS A 314 -9.91 23.03 -13.57
N SER A 315 -8.81 22.48 -14.11
CA SER A 315 -8.85 21.35 -15.05
C SER A 315 -9.34 20.07 -14.38
N ILE A 316 -8.84 19.74 -13.18
CA ILE A 316 -9.27 18.57 -12.42
C ILE A 316 -10.74 18.70 -12.02
N ASN A 317 -11.14 19.85 -11.46
CA ASN A 317 -12.51 20.07 -11.02
C ASN A 317 -13.49 20.01 -12.20
N ASN A 318 -13.16 20.62 -13.35
CA ASN A 318 -13.98 20.49 -14.55
C ASN A 318 -14.09 19.05 -15.04
N ALA A 319 -13.00 18.29 -15.05
CA ALA A 319 -13.03 16.89 -15.45
C ALA A 319 -13.97 16.07 -14.55
N LEU A 320 -13.89 16.28 -13.23
CA LEU A 320 -14.77 15.64 -12.25
C LEU A 320 -16.25 16.04 -12.42
N ASN A 321 -16.53 17.31 -12.69
CA ASN A 321 -17.90 17.80 -12.88
C ASN A 321 -18.52 17.32 -14.21
N LEU A 322 -17.72 17.21 -15.27
CA LEU A 322 -18.18 16.75 -16.57
C LEU A 322 -18.32 15.22 -16.66
N GLN A 323 -17.60 14.48 -15.82
CA GLN A 323 -17.58 13.01 -15.83
C GLN A 323 -17.87 12.46 -14.42
N PRO A 324 -19.15 12.35 -14.01
CA PRO A 324 -19.52 11.93 -12.65
C PRO A 324 -18.99 10.55 -12.23
N LYS A 325 -18.72 9.66 -13.21
CA LYS A 325 -18.18 8.31 -12.95
C LYS A 325 -16.65 8.27 -12.86
N LEU A 326 -15.96 9.38 -13.12
CA LEU A 326 -14.49 9.41 -13.19
C LEU A 326 -13.82 8.90 -11.91
N ARG A 327 -14.44 9.14 -10.75
CA ARG A 327 -13.92 8.69 -9.45
C ARG A 327 -13.87 7.17 -9.29
N ALA A 328 -14.68 6.42 -10.05
CA ALA A 328 -14.64 4.95 -10.06
C ALA A 328 -13.46 4.39 -10.88
N GLU A 329 -12.64 5.26 -11.48
CA GLU A 329 -11.51 4.90 -12.34
C GLU A 329 -10.19 5.37 -11.70
N ALA A 330 -9.14 4.58 -11.88
CA ALA A 330 -7.76 5.00 -11.65
C ALA A 330 -7.28 5.80 -12.86
N VAL A 331 -6.95 7.08 -12.65
CA VAL A 331 -6.64 8.03 -13.73
C VAL A 331 -5.16 8.38 -13.74
N ASP A 332 -4.51 8.14 -14.87
CA ASP A 332 -3.22 8.73 -15.19
C ASP A 332 -3.42 10.17 -15.68
N TRP A 333 -3.16 11.13 -14.78
CA TRP A 333 -3.12 12.55 -15.11
C TRP A 333 -1.80 12.92 -15.78
N CYS A 334 -1.85 13.23 -17.07
CA CYS A 334 -0.68 13.57 -17.88
C CYS A 334 -0.55 15.09 -18.02
N PHE A 335 0.44 15.67 -17.36
CA PHE A 335 0.67 17.11 -17.40
C PHE A 335 1.71 17.48 -18.45
N THR A 336 1.48 18.55 -19.20
CA THR A 336 2.46 19.15 -20.10
C THR A 336 2.59 20.65 -19.80
N GLY A 337 3.76 21.23 -20.05
CA GLY A 337 4.02 22.64 -19.77
C GLY A 337 4.23 22.96 -18.28
N LEU A 338 4.65 21.97 -17.48
CA LEU A 338 5.00 22.20 -16.07
C LEU A 338 6.13 23.24 -15.95
N PRO A 339 6.06 24.13 -14.94
CA PRO A 339 7.17 25.03 -14.61
C PRO A 339 8.47 24.27 -14.35
N ARG A 340 9.61 24.88 -14.69
CA ARG A 340 10.94 24.23 -14.61
C ARG A 340 11.38 23.89 -13.18
N ASP A 341 10.89 24.64 -12.21
CA ASP A 341 11.12 24.47 -10.78
C ASP A 341 10.31 23.31 -10.19
N VAL A 342 9.20 22.91 -10.82
CA VAL A 342 8.41 21.75 -10.40
C VAL A 342 9.19 20.47 -10.66
N ASN A 343 9.42 19.69 -9.61
CA ASN A 343 9.90 18.32 -9.76
C ASN A 343 8.80 17.45 -10.38
N GLU A 344 8.84 17.29 -11.70
CA GLU A 344 7.84 16.57 -12.48
C GLU A 344 7.62 15.13 -12.01
N GLN A 345 8.69 14.38 -11.73
CA GLN A 345 8.58 12.99 -11.28
C GLN A 345 7.85 12.90 -9.93
N LEU A 346 8.20 13.76 -8.96
CA LEU A 346 7.47 13.85 -7.68
C LEU A 346 6.01 14.21 -7.93
N PHE A 347 5.76 15.26 -8.72
CA PHE A 347 4.42 15.78 -8.93
C PHE A 347 3.48 14.72 -9.56
N ILE A 348 3.96 13.99 -10.57
CA ILE A 348 3.21 12.90 -11.20
C ILE A 348 2.95 11.77 -10.19
N SER A 349 3.96 11.33 -9.44
CA SER A 349 3.77 10.26 -8.45
C SER A 349 2.81 10.67 -7.34
N SER A 350 2.96 11.88 -6.79
CA SER A 350 2.13 12.39 -5.70
C SER A 350 0.70 12.68 -6.17
N THR A 351 0.50 13.12 -7.41
CA THR A 351 -0.85 13.28 -7.98
C THR A 351 -1.56 11.93 -8.10
N ARG A 352 -0.84 10.88 -8.55
CA ARG A 352 -1.39 9.53 -8.61
C ARG A 352 -1.75 9.02 -7.21
N GLU A 353 -0.88 9.22 -6.24
CA GLU A 353 -1.11 8.82 -4.85
C GLU A 353 -2.31 9.56 -4.24
N ALA A 354 -2.40 10.89 -4.40
CA ALA A 354 -3.54 11.69 -3.98
C ALA A 354 -4.85 11.22 -4.62
N TRP A 355 -4.86 11.03 -5.95
CA TRP A 355 -6.03 10.53 -6.67
C TRP A 355 -6.48 9.16 -6.12
N ASN A 356 -5.53 8.22 -5.99
CA ASN A 356 -5.85 6.88 -5.54
C ASN A 356 -6.38 6.90 -4.09
N GLY A 357 -5.76 7.68 -3.20
CA GLY A 357 -6.16 7.76 -1.80
C GLY A 357 -7.45 8.52 -1.53
N MET A 358 -7.85 9.46 -2.40
CA MET A 358 -9.00 10.33 -2.16
C MET A 358 -10.26 10.02 -2.98
N ARG A 359 -10.14 9.47 -4.20
CA ARG A 359 -11.29 9.39 -5.14
C ARG A 359 -12.50 8.60 -4.61
N ASN A 360 -12.23 7.59 -3.78
CA ASN A 360 -13.25 6.70 -3.21
C ASN A 360 -13.74 7.18 -1.84
N LEU A 361 -13.14 8.24 -1.29
CA LEU A 361 -13.59 8.85 -0.04
C LEU A 361 -14.60 9.98 -0.33
N PRO A 362 -15.48 10.32 0.63
CA PRO A 362 -16.48 11.39 0.51
C PRO A 362 -15.93 12.83 0.39
N TYR A 363 -14.69 13.03 -0.06
CA TYR A 363 -14.14 14.35 -0.38
C TYR A 363 -14.93 15.00 -1.52
N THR A 364 -15.07 16.33 -1.49
CA THR A 364 -15.71 17.06 -2.59
C THR A 364 -14.80 17.09 -3.83
N ASN A 365 -15.36 17.44 -5.00
CA ASN A 365 -14.55 17.59 -6.22
C ASN A 365 -13.50 18.69 -6.04
N ASP A 366 -13.84 19.73 -5.30
CA ASP A 366 -12.95 20.85 -5.00
C ASP A 366 -11.83 20.45 -4.02
N ASP A 367 -12.09 19.55 -3.06
CA ASP A 367 -11.07 19.01 -2.17
C ASP A 367 -9.98 18.23 -2.92
N ILE A 368 -10.40 17.33 -3.83
CA ILE A 368 -9.45 16.56 -4.65
C ILE A 368 -8.67 17.49 -5.59
N ALA A 369 -9.36 18.42 -6.26
CA ALA A 369 -8.73 19.39 -7.14
C ALA A 369 -7.77 20.33 -6.40
N GLY A 370 -8.15 20.77 -5.20
CA GLY A 370 -7.35 21.60 -4.30
C GLY A 370 -6.09 20.89 -3.82
N THR A 371 -6.20 19.61 -3.46
CA THR A 371 -5.06 18.76 -3.09
C THR A 371 -4.03 18.69 -4.22
N ILE A 372 -4.47 18.34 -5.44
CA ILE A 372 -3.57 18.20 -6.59
C ILE A 372 -2.98 19.56 -7.01
N SER A 373 -3.76 20.63 -6.87
CA SER A 373 -3.28 22.01 -7.06
C SER A 373 -2.17 22.38 -6.07
N ALA A 374 -2.33 22.05 -4.78
CA ALA A 374 -1.32 22.29 -3.75
C ALA A 374 -0.02 21.52 -4.05
N LEU A 375 -0.12 20.31 -4.59
CA LEU A 375 1.05 19.52 -4.98
C LEU A 375 1.90 20.20 -6.05
N VAL A 376 1.33 20.96 -6.99
CA VAL A 376 2.13 21.71 -7.98
C VAL A 376 3.04 22.71 -7.28
N ILE A 377 2.51 23.44 -6.29
CA ILE A 377 3.25 24.44 -5.52
C ILE A 377 4.34 23.76 -4.69
N LEU A 378 3.97 22.75 -3.91
CA LEU A 378 4.89 22.05 -3.02
C LEU A 378 6.00 21.31 -3.77
N CYS A 379 5.70 20.74 -4.94
CA CYS A 379 6.71 20.08 -5.77
C CYS A 379 7.71 21.05 -6.41
N ALA A 380 7.40 22.36 -6.45
CA ALA A 380 8.33 23.41 -6.84
C ALA A 380 9.29 23.83 -5.72
N ILE A 381 8.95 23.52 -4.45
CA ILE A 381 9.74 23.89 -3.28
C ILE A 381 10.63 22.70 -2.88
N ALA A 382 11.88 22.70 -3.35
CA ALA A 382 12.80 21.58 -3.13
C ALA A 382 13.06 21.28 -1.64
N GLU A 383 13.04 22.31 -0.79
CA GLU A 383 13.32 22.22 0.64
C GLU A 383 12.21 21.54 1.45
N CYS A 384 11.01 21.33 0.88
CA CYS A 384 9.95 20.55 1.52
C CYS A 384 10.38 19.11 1.85
N ARG A 385 11.45 18.61 1.22
CA ARG A 385 12.03 17.27 1.46
C ARG A 385 13.36 17.31 2.21
N SER A 386 13.74 18.46 2.77
CA SER A 386 14.98 18.58 3.52
C SER A 386 14.96 17.65 4.75
N LEU A 387 16.10 17.02 5.03
CA LEU A 387 16.30 16.31 6.30
C LEU A 387 16.57 17.29 7.46
N ASP A 388 16.90 18.54 7.14
CA ASP A 388 16.96 19.63 8.11
C ASP A 388 15.54 20.15 8.36
N GLY A 389 15.02 19.87 9.56
CA GLY A 389 13.68 20.30 9.97
C GLY A 389 13.46 21.80 9.86
N GLY A 390 14.47 22.63 10.15
CA GLY A 390 14.33 24.09 10.05
C GLY A 390 14.19 24.56 8.61
N MET A 391 14.86 23.91 7.66
CA MET A 391 14.67 24.19 6.22
C MET A 391 13.29 23.72 5.74
N ALA A 392 12.82 22.56 6.20
CA ALA A 392 11.49 22.05 5.87
C ALA A 392 10.40 22.98 6.43
N ASP A 393 10.51 23.41 7.69
CA ASP A 393 9.59 24.36 8.31
C ASP A 393 9.48 25.65 7.48
N GLN A 394 10.61 26.27 7.13
CA GLN A 394 10.64 27.46 6.27
C GLN A 394 10.04 27.22 4.87
N ALA A 395 10.18 26.00 4.34
CA ALA A 395 9.58 25.62 3.07
C ALA A 395 8.05 25.62 3.15
N PHE A 396 7.48 25.00 4.19
CA PHE A 396 6.04 24.97 4.39
C PHE A 396 5.48 26.35 4.80
N THR A 397 6.25 27.19 5.51
CA THR A 397 5.87 28.58 5.79
C THR A 397 5.75 29.45 4.53
N ARG A 398 6.52 29.15 3.46
CA ARG A 398 6.38 29.82 2.16
C ARG A 398 5.07 29.47 1.45
N TRP A 399 4.48 28.32 1.76
CA TRP A 399 3.18 27.90 1.23
C TRP A 399 2.02 28.35 2.12
N ILE A 400 2.11 28.10 3.43
CA ILE A 400 1.13 28.49 4.45
C ILE A 400 1.87 29.28 5.53
N ALA A 401 1.60 30.58 5.64
CA ALA A 401 2.40 31.50 6.48
C ALA A 401 2.42 31.15 7.98
N ASP A 402 1.42 30.41 8.47
CA ASP A 402 1.31 29.90 9.84
C ASP A 402 1.36 28.37 9.90
N ALA A 403 2.11 27.75 8.99
CA ALA A 403 2.32 26.30 8.98
C ALA A 403 2.92 25.82 10.31
N ILE A 404 2.30 24.81 10.89
CA ILE A 404 2.80 24.06 12.04
C ILE A 404 3.04 22.60 11.66
N TYR A 405 4.00 21.98 12.34
CA TYR A 405 4.32 20.57 12.15
C TYR A 405 3.52 19.71 13.11
N VAL A 406 2.81 18.72 12.58
CA VAL A 406 1.87 17.88 13.33
C VAL A 406 2.15 16.39 13.10
N GLU A 407 1.80 15.58 14.09
CA GLU A 407 1.83 14.12 14.06
C GLU A 407 0.41 13.54 14.13
N LEU A 408 0.20 12.46 13.37
CA LEU A 408 -1.08 11.81 13.13
C LEU A 408 -0.95 10.34 13.49
N GLY A 409 -1.85 9.81 14.31
CA GLY A 409 -1.94 8.40 14.65
C GLY A 409 -3.27 7.80 14.21
N ASN A 410 -3.20 6.63 13.58
CA ASN A 410 -4.33 5.87 13.08
C ASN A 410 -4.62 4.65 13.99
N GLN A 411 -5.82 4.08 13.91
CA GLN A 411 -6.26 2.97 14.76
C GLN A 411 -5.43 1.68 14.62
N ASP A 412 -4.74 1.47 13.49
CA ASP A 412 -3.77 0.38 13.28
C ASP A 412 -2.40 0.62 13.94
N GLY A 413 -2.21 1.76 14.60
CA GLY A 413 -0.92 2.20 15.11
C GLY A 413 0.05 2.69 14.03
N SER A 414 -0.40 2.83 12.77
CA SER A 414 0.32 3.62 11.78
C SER A 414 0.27 5.09 12.14
N TYR A 415 1.33 5.80 11.78
CA TYR A 415 1.44 7.22 12.06
C TYR A 415 2.12 7.92 10.89
N SER A 416 1.81 9.19 10.73
CA SER A 416 2.46 10.06 9.77
C SER A 416 2.62 11.46 10.34
N ARG A 417 3.27 12.33 9.58
CA ARG A 417 3.51 13.71 9.95
C ARG A 417 3.26 14.62 8.77
N ALA A 418 2.77 15.82 9.06
CA ALA A 418 2.29 16.74 8.05
C ALA A 418 2.55 18.19 8.49
N TYR A 419 2.33 19.12 7.55
CA TYR A 419 2.22 20.53 7.85
C TYR A 419 0.82 21.03 7.51
N CYS A 420 0.27 21.90 8.34
CA CYS A 420 -1.01 22.55 8.13
C CYS A 420 -1.06 23.89 8.87
N SER A 421 -2.08 24.71 8.59
CA SER A 421 -2.29 26.02 9.17
C SER A 421 -2.72 25.93 10.63
N ASP A 422 -1.97 26.61 11.51
CA ASP A 422 -2.34 26.80 12.92
C ASP A 422 -3.73 27.46 13.04
N LYS A 423 -3.96 28.57 12.32
CA LYS A 423 -5.24 29.26 12.34
C LYS A 423 -6.35 28.45 11.68
N GLY A 424 -6.04 27.72 10.61
CA GLY A 424 -6.99 26.82 9.96
C GLY A 424 -7.50 25.78 10.95
N LEU A 425 -6.60 25.09 11.65
CA LEU A 425 -6.96 24.11 12.66
C LEU A 425 -7.72 24.72 13.85
N LEU A 426 -7.33 25.90 14.33
CA LEU A 426 -8.08 26.61 15.38
C LEU A 426 -9.52 26.89 14.97
N GLN A 427 -9.76 27.24 13.70
CA GLN A 427 -11.11 27.47 13.17
C GLN A 427 -11.92 26.18 12.98
N ALA A 428 -11.24 25.03 12.91
CA ALA A 428 -11.84 23.71 12.82
C ALA A 428 -12.25 23.11 14.17
N LEU A 429 -11.81 23.71 15.30
CA LEU A 429 -12.26 23.31 16.64
C LEU A 429 -13.79 23.34 16.73
N ASP A 430 -14.34 22.34 17.41
CA ASP A 430 -15.77 22.31 17.71
C ASP A 430 -16.10 23.46 18.69
N PRO A 431 -17.05 24.36 18.36
CA PRO A 431 -17.51 25.38 19.29
C PRO A 431 -17.95 24.82 20.66
N ALA A 432 -18.50 23.61 20.70
CA ALA A 432 -18.89 22.95 21.95
C ALA A 432 -17.67 22.56 22.80
N TRP A 433 -16.55 22.16 22.18
CA TRP A 433 -15.30 21.89 22.87
C TRP A 433 -14.75 23.16 23.52
N ILE A 434 -14.71 24.27 22.77
CA ILE A 434 -14.25 25.58 23.27
C ILE A 434 -15.13 26.06 24.43
N ALA A 435 -16.45 25.93 24.31
CA ALA A 435 -17.39 26.34 25.34
C ALA A 435 -17.29 25.50 26.64
N ASN A 436 -16.80 24.27 26.54
CA ASN A 436 -16.65 23.37 27.69
C ASN A 436 -15.30 23.56 28.43
N LEU A 437 -14.32 24.26 27.84
CA LEU A 437 -13.07 24.59 28.52
C LEU A 437 -13.34 25.47 29.75
N LYS A 438 -12.63 25.20 30.86
CA LYS A 438 -12.70 26.07 32.06
C LYS A 438 -12.05 27.44 31.80
N LYS A 439 -11.08 27.51 30.89
CA LYS A 439 -10.37 28.74 30.52
C LYS A 439 -10.32 28.90 28.99
N PRO A 440 -11.44 29.19 28.31
CA PRO A 440 -11.46 29.27 26.84
C PRO A 440 -10.45 30.29 26.27
N ALA A 441 -10.23 31.40 26.98
CA ALA A 441 -9.29 32.45 26.58
C ALA A 441 -7.81 32.04 26.65
N SER A 442 -7.46 30.87 27.23
CA SER A 442 -6.07 30.39 27.22
C SER A 442 -5.69 29.67 25.92
N VAL A 443 -6.65 29.32 25.07
CA VAL A 443 -6.38 28.68 23.78
C VAL A 443 -6.26 29.76 22.72
N THR A 444 -5.01 30.12 22.39
CA THR A 444 -4.70 31.13 21.36
C THR A 444 -3.99 30.57 20.14
N SER A 445 -3.46 29.35 20.27
CA SER A 445 -2.76 28.56 19.25
C SER A 445 -3.21 27.10 19.30
N MET A 446 -2.95 26.32 18.24
CA MET A 446 -3.17 24.88 18.30
C MET A 446 -2.24 24.18 19.29
N SER A 447 -1.05 24.72 19.54
CA SER A 447 -0.17 24.21 20.59
C SER A 447 -0.83 24.25 21.97
N ASP A 448 -1.54 25.35 22.28
CA ASP A 448 -2.34 25.46 23.51
C ASP A 448 -3.47 24.43 23.50
N ALA A 449 -4.17 24.30 22.37
CA ALA A 449 -5.32 23.41 22.25
C ALA A 449 -4.92 21.92 22.41
N PHE A 450 -3.82 21.51 21.77
CA PHE A 450 -3.28 20.15 21.85
C PHE A 450 -2.78 19.81 23.24
N SER A 451 -2.36 20.78 24.06
CA SER A 451 -2.02 20.51 25.46
C SER A 451 -3.21 19.92 26.25
N HIS A 452 -4.44 20.17 25.83
CA HIS A 452 -5.65 19.71 26.52
C HIS A 452 -6.29 18.47 25.89
N THR A 453 -6.19 18.26 24.57
CA THR A 453 -6.86 17.15 23.87
C THR A 453 -6.05 16.72 22.64
N HIS A 454 -5.88 15.41 22.47
CA HIS A 454 -5.15 14.81 21.33
C HIS A 454 -6.02 13.85 20.51
N ASP A 455 -7.24 13.57 20.95
CA ASP A 455 -8.21 12.78 20.20
C ASP A 455 -9.06 13.71 19.32
N PRO A 456 -8.91 13.64 17.98
CA PRO A 456 -9.56 14.58 17.08
C PRO A 456 -11.08 14.49 17.13
N ARG A 457 -11.64 13.33 17.51
CA ARG A 457 -13.08 13.09 17.60
C ARG A 457 -13.74 13.92 18.70
N LEU A 458 -12.98 14.23 19.73
CA LEU A 458 -13.44 15.00 20.88
C LEU A 458 -13.26 16.52 20.71
N MET A 459 -12.50 16.94 19.69
CA MET A 459 -11.96 18.31 19.60
C MET A 459 -12.41 19.07 18.35
N PHE A 460 -12.51 18.40 17.20
CA PHE A 460 -12.79 19.05 15.93
C PHE A 460 -14.19 18.77 15.42
N GLY A 461 -14.76 19.73 14.68
CA GLY A 461 -15.86 19.44 13.78
C GLY A 461 -15.36 18.64 12.58
N PHE A 462 -15.92 17.44 12.36
CA PHE A 462 -15.40 16.48 11.37
C PHE A 462 -15.25 17.08 9.96
N GLU A 463 -16.27 17.74 9.42
CA GLU A 463 -16.25 18.33 8.07
C GLU A 463 -15.13 19.37 7.89
N LYS A 464 -14.91 20.21 8.91
CA LYS A 464 -13.85 21.22 8.86
C LYS A 464 -12.47 20.57 8.91
N LEU A 465 -12.31 19.55 9.74
CA LEU A 465 -11.07 18.77 9.80
C LEU A 465 -10.82 18.05 8.48
N ALA A 466 -11.84 17.44 7.87
CA ALA A 466 -11.74 16.76 6.58
C ALA A 466 -11.30 17.72 5.47
N SER A 467 -11.82 18.95 5.46
CA SER A 467 -11.38 19.98 4.52
C SER A 467 -9.90 20.34 4.71
N ILE A 468 -9.45 20.61 5.94
CA ILE A 468 -8.01 20.85 6.22
C ILE A 468 -7.17 19.63 5.80
N TYR A 469 -7.71 18.44 5.97
CA TYR A 469 -7.05 17.21 5.58
C TYR A 469 -6.73 17.17 4.08
N ALA A 470 -7.74 17.47 3.26
CA ALA A 470 -7.58 17.55 1.81
C ALA A 470 -6.63 18.66 1.39
N HIS A 471 -6.86 19.89 1.85
CA HIS A 471 -6.14 21.04 1.30
C HIS A 471 -4.72 21.20 1.86
N GLU A 472 -4.43 20.64 3.04
CA GLU A 472 -3.19 20.93 3.78
C GLU A 472 -2.42 19.66 4.19
N VAL A 473 -3.10 18.70 4.83
CA VAL A 473 -2.44 17.54 5.47
C VAL A 473 -2.00 16.48 4.44
N ILE A 474 -2.88 16.08 3.53
CA ILE A 474 -2.56 15.11 2.46
C ILE A 474 -1.45 15.64 1.54
N PRO A 475 -1.54 16.84 0.97
CA PRO A 475 -0.53 17.33 0.04
C PRO A 475 0.83 17.56 0.73
N SER A 476 0.87 17.96 2.01
CA SER A 476 2.13 18.07 2.75
C SER A 476 2.78 16.71 3.03
N GLN A 477 2.01 15.68 3.42
CA GLN A 477 2.53 14.31 3.57
C GLN A 477 3.15 13.79 2.27
N LEU A 478 2.49 14.03 1.14
CA LEU A 478 2.96 13.61 -0.17
C LEU A 478 4.21 14.38 -0.62
N ALA A 479 4.26 15.69 -0.40
CA ALA A 479 5.42 16.51 -0.69
C ALA A 479 6.66 16.11 0.14
N LEU A 480 6.44 15.75 1.41
CA LEU A 480 7.46 15.20 2.31
C LEU A 480 7.93 13.79 1.92
N LYS A 481 7.26 13.12 0.96
CA LYS A 481 7.43 11.69 0.67
C LYS A 481 7.34 10.82 1.92
N ARG A 482 6.31 11.06 2.74
CA ARG A 482 6.06 10.20 3.90
C ARG A 482 5.83 8.76 3.43
N PRO A 483 6.39 7.76 4.13
CA PRO A 483 6.23 6.36 3.76
C PRO A 483 4.79 5.84 4.00
N VAL A 484 4.05 6.53 4.86
CA VAL A 484 2.62 6.30 5.12
C VAL A 484 1.92 7.64 4.90
N VAL A 485 0.88 7.63 4.08
CA VAL A 485 0.01 8.79 3.86
C VAL A 485 -1.37 8.43 4.38
N LEU A 486 -1.84 9.20 5.35
CA LEU A 486 -3.16 9.01 5.91
C LEU A 486 -4.15 9.89 5.14
N TYR A 487 -5.01 9.25 4.35
CA TYR A 487 -6.00 9.95 3.51
C TYR A 487 -7.37 10.11 4.19
N ASN A 488 -7.70 9.25 5.15
CA ASN A 488 -9.02 9.20 5.77
C ASN A 488 -8.99 9.74 7.21
N PRO A 489 -9.51 10.96 7.47
CA PRO A 489 -9.54 11.54 8.81
C PRO A 489 -10.47 10.77 9.77
N ALA A 490 -11.44 10.01 9.26
CA ALA A 490 -12.36 9.22 10.10
C ALA A 490 -11.64 8.10 10.87
N ASN A 491 -10.48 7.65 10.39
CA ASN A 491 -9.70 6.59 11.03
C ASN A 491 -8.72 7.12 12.09
N LEU A 492 -8.59 8.44 12.27
CA LEU A 492 -7.65 8.98 13.24
C LEU A 492 -8.01 8.62 14.69
N GLU A 493 -6.99 8.20 15.42
CA GLU A 493 -7.03 8.03 16.87
C GLU A 493 -6.33 9.19 17.58
N LEU A 494 -5.26 9.72 17.00
CA LEU A 494 -4.45 10.78 17.58
C LEU A 494 -4.13 11.86 16.54
N PHE A 495 -4.17 13.12 16.98
CA PHE A 495 -3.73 14.26 16.19
C PHE A 495 -3.15 15.32 17.14
N GLY A 496 -1.89 15.72 16.94
CA GLY A 496 -1.24 16.68 17.81
C GLY A 496 0.17 17.07 17.37
N LEU A 497 0.96 17.57 18.32
CA LEU A 497 2.37 17.89 18.11
C LEU A 497 3.25 16.62 18.16
N PRO A 498 4.37 16.55 17.39
CA PRO A 498 5.24 15.37 17.29
C PRO A 498 6.07 14.98 18.51
#